data_AF-A0A2V5P6I8-F1
#
_entry.id   AF-A0A2V5P6I8-F1
#
_cell.length_a   1.000
_cell.length_b   1.000
_cell.length_c   1.000
_cell.angle_alpha   90.00
_cell.angle_beta   90.00
_cell.angle_gamma   90.00
#
_symmetry.space_group_name_H-M   'P 1'
#
loop_
_entity.id
_entity.type
_entity.pdbx_description
1 polymer ?
#
loop_
_entity_poly.entity_id
_entity_poly.type
_entity_poly.pdbx_seq_one_letter_code
_entity_poly.pdbx_strand_id
1 'polypeptide(L)'
;MTDKAKLKKQEADALAAPVERAEDLGRASGPATQETRLWLKSLEYVVESILSQQGSDQARFFVDRLHERLRQAGIQVPTPTTTPYVNTIPASKEPVYPGDWRIETRIKSMIRWNAMAMVVNANRKHDGLGGHISTYASCATLYEVAYNHFFRGGDDGQPADLVYF
;
A
#
# COMPACT_ATOMS: atom_id res chain seq x y z
N MET A 1 9.67 -14.06 -34.79
CA MET A 1 10.26 -14.72 -33.60
C MET A 1 11.18 -13.73 -32.87
N THR A 2 10.71 -12.50 -32.59
CA THR A 2 11.61 -11.38 -32.26
C THR A 2 11.02 -10.32 -31.32
N ASP A 3 9.94 -10.63 -30.58
CA ASP A 3 9.32 -9.64 -29.65
C ASP A 3 9.39 -10.00 -28.16
N LYS A 4 9.58 -11.27 -27.79
CA LYS A 4 9.68 -11.64 -26.35
C LYS A 4 10.99 -11.17 -25.69
N ALA A 5 12.05 -10.97 -26.47
CA ALA A 5 13.33 -10.45 -25.97
C ALA A 5 13.31 -8.92 -25.77
N LYS A 6 12.50 -8.18 -26.54
CA LYS A 6 12.34 -6.73 -26.38
C LYS A 6 11.47 -6.38 -25.18
N LEU A 7 10.41 -7.16 -24.92
CA LEU A 7 9.54 -6.97 -23.76
C LEU A 7 10.26 -7.26 -22.43
N LYS A 8 11.07 -8.32 -22.35
CA LYS A 8 11.88 -8.59 -21.13
C LYS A 8 12.96 -7.54 -20.87
N LYS A 9 13.48 -6.89 -21.91
CA LYS A 9 14.49 -5.82 -21.76
C LYS A 9 13.86 -4.52 -21.27
N GLN A 10 12.61 -4.23 -21.66
CA GLN A 10 11.84 -3.09 -21.15
C GLN A 10 11.39 -3.28 -19.69
N GLU A 11 11.06 -4.51 -19.27
CA GLU A 11 10.74 -4.79 -17.86
C GLU A 11 11.97 -4.71 -16.94
N ALA A 12 13.16 -5.04 -17.43
CA ALA A 12 14.40 -4.91 -16.67
C ALA A 12 14.86 -3.45 -16.50
N ASP A 13 14.65 -2.59 -17.52
CA ASP A 13 14.96 -1.16 -17.43
C ASP A 13 13.95 -0.36 -16.58
N ALA A 14 12.72 -0.85 -16.40
CA ALA A 14 11.71 -0.21 -15.56
C ALA A 14 12.00 -0.33 -14.05
N LEU A 15 12.80 -1.33 -13.64
CA LEU A 15 13.21 -1.53 -12.25
C LEU A 15 14.46 -0.71 -11.85
N ALA A 16 15.06 0.01 -12.80
CA ALA A 16 16.27 0.82 -12.63
C ALA A 16 16.01 2.32 -12.79
N ALA A 17 14.80 2.78 -12.45
CA ALA A 17 14.55 4.22 -12.35
C ALA A 17 15.39 4.80 -11.19
N PRO A 18 16.24 5.81 -11.41
CA PRO A 18 16.96 6.45 -10.33
C PRO A 18 15.92 7.10 -9.40
N VAL A 19 16.07 6.88 -8.09
CA VAL A 19 15.33 7.61 -7.06
C VAL A 19 15.89 9.04 -7.02
N GLU A 20 15.70 9.81 -8.09
CA GLU A 20 15.89 11.25 -8.09
C GLU A 20 14.60 11.89 -7.59
N ARG A 21 14.58 12.14 -6.27
CA ARG A 21 14.00 13.33 -5.62
C ARG A 21 14.21 13.19 -4.11
N ALA A 22 15.42 13.47 -3.67
CA ALA A 22 15.77 13.74 -2.28
C ALA A 22 16.13 15.23 -2.11
N GLU A 23 15.32 16.13 -2.67
CA GLU A 23 15.60 17.58 -2.62
C GLU A 23 14.98 18.30 -1.40
N ASP A 24 14.41 17.60 -0.42
CA ASP A 24 13.82 18.27 0.76
C ASP A 24 14.22 17.67 2.11
N LEU A 25 15.48 17.23 2.23
CA LEU A 25 16.11 17.06 3.54
C LEU A 25 16.65 18.42 3.98
N GLY A 26 16.06 18.96 5.05
CA GLY A 26 16.34 20.30 5.60
C GLY A 26 17.81 20.70 5.55
N ARG A 27 18.04 21.91 5.04
CA ARG A 27 19.36 22.56 4.87
C ARG A 27 20.18 22.57 6.17
N ALA A 28 21.05 21.58 6.32
CA ALA A 28 22.26 21.66 7.12
C ALA A 28 23.29 20.66 6.59
N SER A 29 23.77 20.84 5.36
CA SER A 29 24.90 20.06 4.84
C SER A 29 25.77 20.93 3.95
N GLY A 30 26.97 21.25 4.41
CA GLY A 30 28.06 21.67 3.55
C GLY A 30 28.40 20.59 2.51
N PRO A 31 29.26 20.87 1.52
CA PRO A 31 29.58 19.92 0.46
C PRO A 31 30.11 18.60 1.05
N ALA A 32 29.48 17.49 0.69
CA ALA A 32 29.89 16.16 1.14
C ALA A 32 31.35 15.91 0.75
N THR A 33 32.21 15.72 1.76
CA THR A 33 33.63 15.44 1.54
C THR A 33 33.83 14.11 0.82
N GLN A 34 35.00 13.89 0.24
CA GLN A 34 35.35 12.59 -0.36
C GLN A 34 35.26 11.45 0.68
N GLU A 35 35.62 11.75 1.92
CA GLU A 35 35.52 10.83 3.06
C GLU A 35 34.06 10.48 3.38
N THR A 36 33.15 11.48 3.43
CA THR A 36 31.71 11.24 3.63
C THR A 36 31.14 10.31 2.55
N ARG A 37 31.57 10.47 1.28
CA ARG A 37 31.18 9.57 0.19
C ARG A 37 31.70 8.14 0.35
N LEU A 38 32.92 7.97 0.88
CA LEU A 38 33.49 6.64 1.17
C LEU A 38 32.72 5.92 2.28
N TRP A 39 32.32 6.64 3.34
CA TRP A 39 31.51 6.07 4.41
C TRP A 39 30.12 5.66 3.94
N LEU A 40 29.45 6.51 3.15
CA LEU A 40 28.14 6.18 2.56
C LEU A 40 28.20 4.92 1.69
N LYS A 41 29.20 4.83 0.79
CA LYS A 41 29.40 3.62 -0.03
C LYS A 41 29.65 2.36 0.79
N SER A 42 30.38 2.50 1.90
CA SER A 42 30.65 1.36 2.80
C SER A 42 29.36 0.89 3.49
N LEU A 43 28.50 1.82 3.91
CA LEU A 43 27.19 1.50 4.50
C LEU A 43 26.25 0.86 3.48
N GLU A 44 26.18 1.39 2.26
CA GLU A 44 25.41 0.82 1.15
C GLU A 44 25.82 -0.63 0.88
N TYR A 45 27.13 -0.89 0.78
CA TYR A 45 27.68 -2.23 0.58
C TYR A 45 27.29 -3.19 1.71
N VAL A 46 27.35 -2.76 2.97
CA VAL A 46 26.95 -3.58 4.12
C VAL A 46 25.46 -3.91 4.05
N VAL A 47 24.60 -2.93 3.74
CA VAL A 47 23.16 -3.14 3.61
C VAL A 47 22.84 -4.13 2.49
N GLU A 48 23.47 -3.98 1.32
CA GLU A 48 23.28 -4.89 0.18
C GLU A 48 23.76 -6.32 0.47
N SER A 49 24.87 -6.45 1.20
CA SER A 49 25.36 -7.74 1.70
C SER A 49 24.35 -8.40 2.66
N ILE A 50 23.78 -7.65 3.61
CA ILE A 50 22.76 -8.18 4.54
C ILE A 50 21.50 -8.61 3.77
N LEU A 51 21.04 -7.78 2.83
CA LEU A 51 19.84 -8.06 2.04
C LEU A 51 19.99 -9.32 1.18
N SER A 52 21.17 -9.52 0.59
CA SER A 52 21.45 -10.69 -0.26
C SER A 52 21.66 -11.99 0.53
N GLN A 53 22.19 -11.94 1.76
CA GLN A 53 22.54 -13.13 2.53
C GLN A 53 21.55 -13.49 3.64
N GLN A 54 20.98 -12.51 4.34
CA GLN A 54 20.22 -12.71 5.58
C GLN A 54 18.77 -12.21 5.51
N GLY A 55 18.39 -11.50 4.44
CA GLY A 55 17.03 -11.06 4.18
C GLY A 55 16.63 -9.73 4.83
N SER A 56 15.37 -9.32 4.60
CA SER A 56 14.84 -7.99 4.96
C SER A 56 14.79 -7.70 6.45
N ASP A 57 14.53 -8.72 7.27
CA ASP A 57 14.31 -8.53 8.72
C ASP A 57 15.61 -8.16 9.44
N GLN A 58 16.74 -8.75 9.00
CA GLN A 58 18.07 -8.40 9.51
C GLN A 58 18.54 -7.01 9.06
N ALA A 59 18.23 -6.62 7.82
CA ALA A 59 18.51 -5.26 7.36
C ALA A 59 17.75 -4.22 8.19
N ARG A 60 16.47 -4.48 8.50
CA ARG A 60 15.66 -3.63 9.37
C ARG A 60 16.24 -3.55 10.78
N PHE A 61 16.61 -4.68 11.37
CA PHE A 61 17.28 -4.72 12.67
C PHE A 61 18.56 -3.88 12.69
N PHE A 62 19.41 -3.98 11.66
CA PHE A 62 20.63 -3.19 11.56
C PHE A 62 20.35 -1.67 11.54
N VAL A 63 19.39 -1.23 10.72
CA VAL A 63 18.98 0.18 10.63
C VAL A 63 18.40 0.66 11.97
N ASP A 64 17.57 -0.14 12.63
CA ASP A 64 16.99 0.21 13.92
C ASP A 64 18.07 0.37 15.00
N ARG A 65 19.11 -0.48 15.00
CA ARG A 65 20.26 -0.35 15.91
C ARG A 65 21.09 0.90 15.63
N LEU A 66 21.24 1.27 14.36
CA LEU A 66 21.93 2.50 13.97
C LEU A 66 21.15 3.74 14.44
N HIS A 67 19.83 3.76 14.22
CA HIS A 67 18.94 4.82 14.72
C HIS A 67 19.03 4.96 16.24
N GLU A 68 19.02 3.84 16.97
CA GLU A 68 19.14 3.85 18.42
C GLU A 68 20.48 4.43 18.89
N ARG A 69 21.59 4.08 18.23
CA ARG A 69 22.91 4.63 18.54
C ARG A 69 22.97 6.15 18.33
N LEU A 70 22.32 6.66 17.28
CA LEU A 70 22.22 8.10 16.99
C LEU A 70 21.37 8.82 18.05
N ARG A 71 20.24 8.24 18.46
CA ARG A 71 19.43 8.78 19.58
C ARG A 71 20.22 8.86 20.88
N GLN A 72 20.97 7.80 21.21
CA GLN A 72 21.85 7.79 22.39
C GLN A 72 22.97 8.83 22.32
N ALA A 73 23.40 9.21 21.12
CA ALA A 73 24.33 10.32 20.91
C ALA A 73 23.67 11.71 20.99
N GLY A 74 22.37 11.79 21.30
CA GLY A 74 21.60 13.04 21.38
C GLY A 74 21.16 13.58 20.01
N ILE A 75 21.36 12.81 18.93
CA ILE A 75 20.95 13.20 17.58
C ILE A 75 19.51 12.77 17.36
N GLN A 76 18.61 13.73 17.12
CA GLN A 76 17.23 13.44 16.74
C GLN A 76 17.21 12.92 15.30
N VAL A 77 16.96 11.62 15.14
CA VAL A 77 16.71 11.02 13.83
C VAL A 77 15.21 10.95 13.61
N PRO A 78 14.65 11.65 12.61
CA PRO A 78 13.25 11.49 12.25
C PRO A 78 13.01 10.03 11.87
N THR A 79 12.10 9.35 12.60
CA THR A 79 11.63 8.05 12.13
C THR A 79 10.68 8.34 10.97
N PRO A 80 10.90 7.78 9.77
CA PRO A 80 9.98 8.01 8.67
C PRO A 80 8.61 7.47 9.06
N THR A 81 7.66 8.38 9.30
CA THR A 81 6.24 8.06 9.54
C THR A 81 5.53 7.70 8.24
N THR A 82 6.19 7.91 7.11
CA THR A 82 5.66 7.67 5.76
C THR A 82 6.23 6.38 5.22
N THR A 83 5.35 5.44 4.91
CA THR A 83 5.69 4.26 4.11
C THR A 83 5.73 4.62 2.63
N PRO A 84 6.47 3.87 1.79
CA PRO A 84 6.43 4.07 0.35
C PRO A 84 4.99 3.97 -0.19
N TYR A 85 4.70 4.70 -1.26
CA TYR A 85 3.38 4.70 -1.90
C TYR A 85 3.17 3.44 -2.76
N VAL A 86 3.16 2.29 -2.10
CA VAL A 86 3.01 0.94 -2.69
C VAL A 86 2.18 0.06 -1.75
N ASN A 87 1.68 -1.06 -2.26
CA ASN A 87 0.92 -2.02 -1.44
C ASN A 87 1.82 -2.61 -0.34
N THR A 88 1.32 -2.60 0.90
CA THR A 88 2.03 -3.18 2.06
C THR A 88 2.21 -4.70 1.94
N ILE A 89 1.24 -5.40 1.34
CA ILE A 89 1.31 -6.84 1.07
C ILE A 89 1.74 -7.03 -0.40
N PRO A 90 2.92 -7.61 -0.67
CA PRO A 90 3.36 -7.88 -2.04
C PRO A 90 2.60 -9.06 -2.65
N ALA A 91 2.51 -9.11 -3.98
CA ALA A 91 1.80 -10.18 -4.71
C ALA A 91 2.29 -11.60 -4.37
N SER A 92 3.58 -11.76 -4.02
CA SER A 92 4.14 -13.06 -3.61
C SER A 92 3.66 -13.54 -2.23
N LYS A 93 3.11 -12.64 -1.40
CA LYS A 93 2.51 -12.94 -0.09
C LYS A 93 0.99 -12.80 -0.10
N GLU A 94 0.39 -12.55 -1.27
CA GLU A 94 -1.05 -12.43 -1.40
C GLU A 94 -1.71 -13.82 -1.25
N PRO A 95 -2.70 -13.97 -0.37
CA PRO A 95 -3.41 -15.24 -0.22
C PRO A 95 -4.28 -15.51 -1.44
N VAL A 96 -4.62 -16.79 -1.64
CA VAL A 96 -5.59 -17.18 -2.68
C VAL A 96 -6.95 -16.59 -2.32
N TYR A 97 -7.62 -15.99 -3.30
CA TYR A 97 -8.96 -15.45 -3.11
C TYR A 97 -9.96 -16.56 -2.78
N PRO A 98 -10.73 -16.46 -1.67
CA PRO A 98 -11.58 -17.56 -1.21
C PRO A 98 -12.87 -17.76 -2.01
N GLY A 99 -13.34 -16.73 -2.74
CA GLY A 99 -14.63 -16.75 -3.45
C GLY A 99 -14.55 -16.89 -4.97
N ASP A 100 -15.71 -16.86 -5.62
CA ASP A 100 -15.81 -16.75 -7.09
C ASP A 100 -15.95 -15.27 -7.49
N TRP A 101 -14.84 -14.70 -7.95
CA TRP A 101 -14.77 -13.29 -8.35
C TRP A 101 -15.78 -12.91 -9.45
N ARG A 102 -16.19 -13.85 -10.31
CA ARG A 102 -17.14 -13.58 -11.40
C ARG A 102 -18.55 -13.40 -10.85
N ILE A 103 -18.94 -14.27 -9.92
CA ILE A 103 -20.25 -14.20 -9.26
C ILE A 103 -20.32 -12.95 -8.40
N GLU A 104 -19.32 -12.71 -7.56
CA GLU A 104 -19.28 -11.53 -6.69
C GLU A 104 -19.25 -10.22 -7.48
N THR A 105 -18.52 -10.17 -8.61
CA THR A 105 -18.55 -8.99 -9.50
C THR A 105 -19.95 -8.75 -10.08
N ARG A 106 -20.67 -9.81 -10.43
CA ARG A 106 -22.04 -9.70 -10.92
C ARG A 106 -22.99 -9.20 -9.81
N ILE A 107 -22.88 -9.74 -8.61
CA ILE A 107 -23.67 -9.33 -7.43
C ILE A 107 -23.41 -7.86 -7.13
N LYS A 108 -22.15 -7.47 -6.96
CA LYS A 108 -21.73 -6.07 -6.75
C LYS A 108 -22.29 -5.13 -7.81
N SER A 109 -22.30 -5.54 -9.08
CA SER A 109 -22.81 -4.69 -10.17
C SER A 109 -24.32 -4.47 -10.05
N MET A 110 -25.08 -5.49 -9.66
CA MET A 110 -26.51 -5.37 -9.38
C MET A 110 -26.77 -4.47 -8.17
N ILE A 111 -25.98 -4.61 -7.11
CA ILE A 111 -26.11 -3.78 -5.90
C ILE A 111 -25.81 -2.31 -6.23
N ARG A 112 -24.74 -2.02 -6.98
CA ARG A 112 -24.41 -0.65 -7.42
C ARG A 112 -25.53 -0.05 -8.28
N TRP A 113 -26.10 -0.84 -9.19
CA TRP A 113 -27.23 -0.41 -10.00
C TRP A 113 -28.45 -0.05 -9.15
N ASN A 114 -28.81 -0.92 -8.21
CA ASN A 114 -29.94 -0.71 -7.32
C ASN A 114 -29.73 0.51 -6.42
N ALA A 115 -28.53 0.70 -5.86
CA ALA A 115 -28.18 1.86 -5.05
C ALA A 115 -28.36 3.17 -5.83
N MET A 116 -27.82 3.25 -7.05
CA MET A 116 -28.03 4.40 -7.94
C MET A 116 -29.52 4.59 -8.27
N ALA A 117 -30.22 3.51 -8.65
CA ALA A 117 -31.62 3.57 -9.04
C ALA A 117 -32.53 4.07 -7.91
N MET A 118 -32.27 3.68 -6.66
CA MET A 118 -32.99 4.19 -5.49
C MET A 118 -32.85 5.71 -5.35
N VAL A 119 -31.61 6.23 -5.43
CA VAL A 119 -31.34 7.67 -5.31
C VAL A 119 -31.96 8.45 -6.46
N VAL A 120 -31.78 7.99 -7.70
CA VAL A 120 -32.35 8.65 -8.89
C VAL A 120 -33.87 8.66 -8.84
N ASN A 121 -34.50 7.53 -8.47
CA ASN A 121 -35.95 7.44 -8.39
C ASN A 121 -36.52 8.32 -7.27
N ALA A 122 -35.84 8.44 -6.14
CA ALA A 122 -36.24 9.33 -5.05
C ALA A 122 -36.23 10.80 -5.52
N ASN A 123 -35.15 11.24 -6.15
CA ASN A 123 -35.01 12.61 -6.66
C ASN A 123 -35.94 12.91 -7.85
N ARG A 124 -36.42 11.89 -8.57
CA ARG A 124 -37.45 12.10 -9.61
C ARG A 124 -38.85 12.35 -9.03
N LYS A 125 -39.16 11.79 -7.85
CA LYS A 125 -40.48 11.90 -7.22
C LYS A 125 -40.59 13.08 -6.26
N HIS A 126 -39.46 13.49 -5.69
CA HIS A 126 -39.41 14.52 -4.66
C HIS A 126 -38.18 15.40 -4.89
N ASP A 127 -38.43 16.69 -5.04
CA ASP A 127 -37.36 17.68 -5.14
C ASP A 127 -36.66 17.85 -3.79
N GLY A 128 -35.32 17.94 -3.80
CA GLY A 128 -34.52 18.30 -2.63
C GLY A 128 -34.14 17.16 -1.67
N LEU A 129 -34.50 15.89 -1.94
CA LEU A 129 -34.06 14.76 -1.10
C LEU A 129 -32.53 14.53 -1.14
N GLY A 130 -31.92 14.66 -2.33
CA GLY A 130 -30.48 14.43 -2.51
C GLY A 130 -30.07 12.96 -2.46
N GLY A 131 -28.79 12.71 -2.15
CA GLY A 131 -28.19 11.37 -2.03
C GLY A 131 -26.85 11.22 -2.76
N HIS A 132 -25.87 10.55 -2.14
CA HIS A 132 -24.52 10.41 -2.67
C HIS A 132 -24.31 9.06 -3.39
N ILE A 133 -24.40 9.08 -4.71
CA ILE A 133 -24.17 7.88 -5.54
C ILE A 133 -22.66 7.57 -5.61
N SER A 134 -21.82 8.61 -5.73
CA SER A 134 -20.38 8.48 -5.92
C SER A 134 -19.67 7.86 -4.72
N THR A 135 -20.07 8.22 -3.50
CA THR A 135 -19.48 7.71 -2.27
C THR A 135 -19.64 6.20 -2.15
N TYR A 136 -20.85 5.68 -2.33
CA TYR A 136 -21.05 4.22 -2.31
C TYR A 136 -20.34 3.53 -3.49
N ALA A 137 -20.36 4.15 -4.68
CA ALA A 137 -19.73 3.58 -5.85
C ALA A 137 -18.20 3.40 -5.71
N SER A 138 -17.52 4.28 -4.95
CA SER A 138 -16.07 4.19 -4.72
C SER A 138 -15.68 3.09 -3.71
N CYS A 139 -16.53 2.82 -2.71
CA CYS A 139 -16.27 1.80 -1.68
C CYS A 139 -17.01 0.47 -1.88
N ALA A 140 -17.84 0.33 -2.92
CA ALA A 140 -18.66 -0.86 -3.16
C ALA A 140 -17.87 -2.19 -3.17
N THR A 141 -16.67 -2.20 -3.75
CA THR A 141 -15.83 -3.43 -3.77
C THR A 141 -15.32 -3.77 -2.37
N LEU A 142 -14.97 -2.77 -1.55
CA LEU A 142 -14.51 -2.99 -0.18
C LEU A 142 -15.62 -3.61 0.66
N TYR A 143 -16.82 -3.06 0.59
CA TYR A 143 -17.98 -3.60 1.29
C TYR A 143 -18.38 -4.99 0.78
N GLU A 144 -18.33 -5.24 -0.54
CA GLU A 144 -18.65 -6.57 -1.09
C GLU A 144 -17.69 -7.65 -0.56
N VAL A 145 -16.38 -7.37 -0.52
CA VAL A 145 -15.41 -8.31 0.06
C VAL A 145 -15.70 -8.53 1.54
N ALA A 146 -16.02 -7.45 2.28
CA ALA A 146 -16.35 -7.55 3.70
C ALA A 146 -17.63 -8.39 3.94
N TYR A 147 -18.70 -8.15 3.19
CA TYR A 147 -19.95 -8.90 3.30
C TYR A 147 -19.79 -10.39 2.99
N ASN A 148 -19.01 -10.75 1.96
CA ASN A 148 -18.87 -12.15 1.58
C ASN A 148 -17.90 -12.93 2.49
N HIS A 149 -16.86 -12.27 3.04
CA HIS A 149 -15.72 -13.00 3.63
C HIS A 149 -15.35 -12.60 5.05
N PHE A 150 -15.94 -11.51 5.61
CA PHE A 150 -15.51 -10.99 6.92
C PHE A 150 -16.67 -10.76 7.89
N PHE A 151 -17.69 -9.99 7.49
CA PHE A 151 -18.76 -9.55 8.38
C PHE A 151 -19.59 -10.72 8.90
N ARG A 152 -19.78 -10.74 10.23
CA ARG A 152 -20.54 -11.77 10.93
C ARG A 152 -21.85 -11.22 11.49
N GLY A 153 -22.93 -11.94 11.21
CA GLY A 153 -24.22 -11.75 11.88
C GLY A 153 -24.21 -12.29 13.31
N GLY A 154 -25.24 -11.95 14.08
CA GLY A 154 -25.39 -12.37 15.48
C GLY A 154 -26.15 -13.68 15.64
N ASP A 155 -25.75 -14.72 14.91
CA ASP A 155 -26.39 -16.04 14.96
C ASP A 155 -25.70 -16.98 15.97
N ASP A 156 -26.41 -18.02 16.41
CA ASP A 156 -25.90 -19.12 17.26
C ASP A 156 -25.23 -18.68 18.58
N GLY A 157 -25.70 -17.58 19.17
CA GLY A 157 -25.20 -17.08 20.46
C GLY A 157 -23.85 -16.36 20.37
N GLN A 158 -23.32 -16.11 19.16
CA GLN A 158 -22.16 -15.25 18.97
C GLN A 158 -22.58 -13.78 18.78
N PRO A 159 -21.82 -12.83 19.33
CA PRO A 159 -22.06 -11.42 19.06
C PRO A 159 -21.73 -11.08 17.60
N ALA A 160 -22.58 -10.28 16.97
CA ALA A 160 -22.36 -9.75 15.63
C ALA A 160 -21.19 -8.77 15.59
N ASP A 161 -20.61 -8.59 14.40
CA ASP A 161 -19.63 -7.53 14.19
C ASP A 161 -20.28 -6.14 14.29
N LEU A 162 -19.61 -5.21 14.97
CA LEU A 162 -20.04 -3.82 15.08
C LEU A 162 -19.46 -3.01 13.92
N VAL A 163 -20.25 -2.87 12.84
CA VAL A 163 -19.84 -2.12 11.63
C VAL A 163 -20.37 -0.69 11.68
N TYR A 164 -19.47 0.28 11.65
CA TYR A 164 -19.78 1.71 11.54
C TYR A 164 -19.73 2.11 10.06
N PHE A 165 -20.88 2.07 9.40
CA PHE A 165 -21.03 2.33 7.96
C PHE A 165 -20.80 3.79 7.56
#